data_AF-A0A957BDX0-F1
#
_entry.id   AF-A0A957BDX0-F1
#
_cell.length_a   1.000
_cell.length_b   1.000
_cell.length_c   1.000
_cell.angle_alpha   90.00
_cell.angle_beta   90.00
_cell.angle_gamma   90.00
#
_symmetry.space_group_name_H-M   'P 1'
#
loop_
_entity.id
_entity.type
_entity.pdbx_description
1 polymer ?
#
loop_
_entity_poly.entity_id
_entity_poly.type
_entity_poly.pdbx_seq_one_letter_code
_entity_poly.pdbx_strand_id
1 'polypeptide(L)'
;AVNMAGAAGQFELNVMMPIISHNLNEMMQVMIGSVRAFTDKLMAGLILNRENAEGWLSKNPILVTALNPIIGYNNGAKVAKTSLAENKSVRQVVLELGLMSAEELDKALDARKMTEGGIAK
;
A
#
# COMPACT_ATOMS: atom_id res chain seq x y z
N ALA A 1 -6.67 18.17 26.45
CA ALA A 1 -6.17 19.32 27.25
C ALA A 1 -6.26 20.64 26.49
N VAL A 2 -5.46 20.87 25.45
CA VAL A 2 -5.39 22.16 24.73
C VAL A 2 -6.75 22.66 24.23
N ASN A 3 -7.56 21.79 23.60
CA ASN A 3 -8.91 22.17 23.13
C ASN A 3 -9.81 22.68 24.26
N MET A 4 -9.88 21.96 25.38
CA MET A 4 -10.67 22.36 26.55
C MET A 4 -10.16 23.67 27.18
N ALA A 5 -8.83 23.85 27.26
CA ALA A 5 -8.23 25.07 27.79
C ALA A 5 -8.47 26.28 26.86
N GLY A 6 -8.47 26.08 25.54
CA GLY A 6 -8.79 27.10 24.56
C GLY A 6 -10.23 27.63 24.69
N ALA A 7 -11.17 26.73 25.00
CA ALA A 7 -12.58 27.08 25.20
C ALA A 7 -12.87 27.79 26.55
N ALA A 8 -11.92 27.81 27.48
CA ALA A 8 -12.11 28.32 28.84
C ALA A 8 -11.78 29.82 29.02
N GLY A 9 -11.83 30.62 27.95
CA GLY A 9 -11.62 32.07 28.02
C GLY A 9 -12.77 32.79 28.74
N GLN A 10 -12.46 33.80 29.54
CA GLN A 10 -13.46 34.63 30.23
C GLN A 10 -13.21 36.12 29.99
N PHE A 11 -14.18 36.78 29.37
CA PHE A 11 -14.12 38.19 28.98
C PHE A 11 -12.83 38.52 28.20
N GLU A 12 -11.99 39.43 28.71
CA GLU A 12 -10.82 39.94 28.01
C GLU A 12 -9.61 38.99 28.04
N LEU A 13 -9.64 37.90 28.83
CA LEU A 13 -8.46 37.05 29.03
C LEU A 13 -8.76 35.56 29.20
N ASN A 14 -7.93 34.72 28.59
CA ASN A 14 -7.91 33.28 28.86
C ASN A 14 -6.80 32.95 29.88
N VAL A 15 -7.17 32.60 31.11
CA VAL A 15 -6.21 32.28 32.18
C VAL A 15 -5.61 30.86 32.08
N MET A 16 -6.10 30.02 31.17
CA MET A 16 -5.61 28.65 30.94
C MET A 16 -4.42 28.58 29.97
N MET A 17 -3.92 29.72 29.49
CA MET A 17 -2.74 29.81 28.61
C MET A 17 -1.51 29.02 29.10
N PRO A 18 -1.18 28.95 30.42
CA PRO A 18 -0.07 28.13 30.88
C PRO A 18 -0.23 26.63 30.57
N ILE A 19 -1.45 26.09 30.70
CA ILE A 19 -1.74 24.68 30.39
C ILE A 19 -1.60 24.43 28.89
N ILE A 20 -2.10 25.35 28.06
CA ILE A 20 -1.97 25.29 26.60
C ILE A 20 -0.50 25.25 26.21
N SER A 21 0.29 26.19 26.73
CA SER A 21 1.73 26.30 26.46
C SER A 21 2.48 25.04 26.87
N HIS A 22 2.26 24.54 28.10
CA HIS A 22 2.91 23.32 28.58
C HIS A 22 2.63 22.12 27.66
N ASN A 23 1.35 21.85 27.38
CA ASN A 23 0.95 20.68 26.58
C ASN A 23 1.46 20.76 25.14
N LEU A 24 1.47 21.95 24.53
CA LEU A 24 2.01 22.11 23.18
C LEU A 24 3.52 21.89 23.16
N ASN A 25 4.26 22.49 24.09
CA ASN A 25 5.72 22.37 24.15
C ASN A 25 6.17 20.93 24.46
N GLU A 26 5.52 20.27 25.42
CA GLU A 26 5.78 18.88 25.74
C GLU A 26 5.51 17.97 24.54
N MET A 27 4.34 18.11 23.89
CA MET A 27 4.02 17.29 22.72
C MET A 27 4.95 17.56 21.53
N MET A 28 5.43 18.79 21.34
CA MET A 28 6.46 19.07 20.34
C MET A 28 7.75 18.31 20.64
N GLN A 29 8.22 18.31 21.89
CA GLN A 29 9.42 17.55 22.27
C GLN A 29 9.24 16.05 22.05
N VAL A 30 8.10 15.49 22.48
CA VAL A 30 7.77 14.07 22.29
C VAL A 30 7.70 13.72 20.81
N MET A 31 7.03 14.52 19.99
CA MET A 31 6.88 14.26 18.56
C MET A 31 8.22 14.32 17.84
N ILE A 32 9.05 15.33 18.12
CA ILE A 32 10.39 15.46 17.55
C ILE A 32 11.23 14.24 17.94
N GLY A 33 11.24 13.87 19.22
CA GLY A 33 11.98 12.71 19.70
C GLY A 33 11.49 11.40 19.09
N SER A 34 10.18 11.22 18.99
CA SER A 34 9.55 10.01 18.45
C SER A 34 9.82 9.83 16.97
N VAL A 35 9.71 10.89 16.17
CA VAL A 35 10.01 10.83 14.73
C VAL A 35 11.48 10.51 14.51
N ARG A 36 12.40 11.17 15.23
CA ARG A 36 13.84 10.87 15.15
C ARG A 36 14.14 9.43 15.54
N ALA A 37 13.61 8.96 16.67
CA ALA A 37 13.80 7.59 17.12
C ALA A 37 13.25 6.57 16.11
N PHE A 38 12.06 6.80 15.56
CA PHE A 38 11.47 5.94 14.54
C PHE A 38 12.32 5.91 13.26
N THR A 39 12.81 7.06 12.82
CA THR A 39 13.69 7.15 11.65
C THR A 39 14.99 6.39 11.87
N ASP A 40 15.68 6.65 12.98
CA ASP A 40 17.03 6.12 13.23
C ASP A 40 17.01 4.65 13.64
N LYS A 41 16.01 4.23 14.41
CA LYS A 41 15.94 2.87 14.99
C LYS A 41 15.15 1.88 14.14
N LEU A 42 14.34 2.35 13.19
CA LEU A 42 13.54 1.47 12.33
C LEU A 42 13.72 1.77 10.85
N MET A 43 13.43 3.00 10.40
CA MET A 43 13.37 3.28 8.96
C MET A 43 14.73 3.18 8.26
N ALA A 44 15.80 3.71 8.86
CA ALA A 44 17.13 3.73 8.26
C ALA A 44 17.71 2.32 8.00
N GLY A 45 17.29 1.34 8.80
CA GLY A 45 17.73 -0.06 8.70
C GLY A 45 16.71 -0.99 8.04
N LEU A 46 15.61 -0.46 7.50
CA LEU A 46 14.54 -1.29 6.95
C LEU A 46 15.00 -2.01 5.68
N ILE A 47 15.04 -3.35 5.72
CA ILE A 47 15.35 -4.21 4.58
C ILE A 47 14.08 -4.97 4.19
N LEU A 48 13.75 -4.93 2.90
CA LEU A 48 12.60 -5.65 2.35
C LEU A 48 12.99 -7.07 1.95
N ASN A 49 12.15 -8.04 2.32
CA ASN A 49 12.24 -9.39 1.78
C ASN A 49 11.60 -9.42 0.38
N ARG A 50 12.45 -9.32 -0.65
CA ARG A 50 12.03 -9.30 -2.06
C ARG A 50 11.38 -10.61 -2.49
N GLU A 51 11.92 -11.74 -2.05
CA GLU A 51 11.42 -13.07 -2.41
C GLU A 51 9.96 -13.26 -1.96
N ASN A 52 9.65 -12.90 -0.72
CA ASN A 52 8.28 -12.95 -0.21
C ASN A 52 7.35 -11.98 -0.96
N ALA A 53 7.82 -10.75 -1.23
CA ALA A 53 7.03 -9.76 -1.95
C ALA A 53 6.69 -10.20 -3.38
N GLU A 54 7.67 -10.72 -4.12
CA GLU A 54 7.48 -11.28 -5.46
C GLU A 54 6.57 -12.52 -5.42
N GLY A 55 6.74 -13.37 -4.42
CA GLY A 55 5.88 -14.52 -4.17
C GLY A 55 4.41 -14.14 -3.99
N TRP A 56 4.12 -13.16 -3.12
CA TRP A 56 2.76 -12.65 -2.91
C TRP A 56 2.18 -12.00 -4.15
N LEU A 57 2.99 -11.19 -4.86
CA LEU A 57 2.55 -10.53 -6.08
C LEU A 57 2.18 -11.56 -7.16
N SER A 58 3.02 -12.56 -7.40
CA SER A 58 2.79 -13.57 -8.45
C SER A 58 1.49 -14.37 -8.27
N LYS A 59 1.04 -14.52 -7.01
CA LYS A 59 -0.19 -15.23 -6.64
C LYS A 59 -1.39 -14.30 -6.47
N ASN A 60 -1.20 -13.00 -6.60
CA ASN A 60 -2.28 -12.05 -6.38
C ASN A 60 -3.24 -12.06 -7.58
N PRO A 61 -4.53 -12.43 -7.38
CA PRO A 61 -5.51 -12.46 -8.46
C PRO A 61 -5.73 -11.10 -9.13
N ILE A 62 -5.34 -9.99 -8.49
CA ILE A 62 -5.49 -8.65 -9.05
C ILE A 62 -4.69 -8.46 -10.36
N LEU A 63 -3.62 -9.22 -10.57
CA LEU A 63 -2.81 -9.19 -11.80
C LEU A 63 -3.64 -9.50 -13.05
N VAL A 64 -4.74 -10.24 -12.90
CA VAL A 64 -5.66 -10.54 -13.99
C VAL A 64 -6.32 -9.28 -14.58
N THR A 65 -6.44 -8.19 -13.80
CA THR A 65 -7.02 -6.94 -14.32
C THR A 65 -6.24 -6.38 -15.51
N ALA A 66 -4.92 -6.56 -15.54
CA ALA A 66 -4.09 -6.19 -16.67
C ALA A 66 -4.28 -7.11 -17.89
N LEU A 67 -4.76 -8.34 -17.67
CA LEU A 67 -5.03 -9.31 -18.73
C LEU A 67 -6.43 -9.16 -19.33
N ASN A 68 -7.39 -8.61 -18.59
CA ASN A 68 -8.78 -8.46 -19.04
C ASN A 68 -8.95 -7.82 -20.43
N PRO A 69 -8.17 -6.80 -20.85
CA PRO A 69 -8.25 -6.26 -22.21
C PRO A 69 -7.85 -7.25 -23.32
N ILE A 70 -7.04 -8.25 -22.99
CA ILE A 70 -6.46 -9.21 -23.95
C ILE A 70 -7.29 -10.51 -23.97
N ILE A 71 -7.55 -11.09 -22.79
CA ILE A 71 -8.23 -12.40 -22.67
C ILE A 71 -9.73 -12.28 -22.40
N GLY A 72 -10.23 -11.06 -22.12
CA GLY A 72 -11.62 -10.80 -21.77
C GLY A 72 -11.96 -11.08 -20.30
N TYR A 73 -12.97 -10.38 -19.77
CA TYR A 73 -13.36 -10.43 -18.36
C TYR A 73 -13.72 -11.83 -17.86
N ASN A 74 -14.44 -12.62 -18.65
CA ASN A 74 -14.87 -13.96 -18.24
C ASN A 74 -13.69 -14.92 -18.04
N ASN A 75 -12.70 -14.88 -18.94
CA ASN A 75 -11.48 -15.68 -18.81
C ASN A 75 -10.63 -15.19 -17.66
N GLY A 76 -10.54 -13.86 -17.47
CA GLY A 76 -9.89 -13.29 -16.30
C GLY A 76 -10.52 -13.78 -15.00
N ALA A 77 -11.85 -13.67 -14.85
CA ALA A 77 -12.55 -14.15 -13.66
C ALA A 77 -12.30 -15.65 -13.38
N LYS A 78 -12.19 -16.47 -14.44
CA LYS A 78 -11.82 -17.89 -14.32
C LYS A 78 -10.39 -18.06 -13.80
N VAL A 79 -9.42 -17.37 -14.39
CA VAL A 79 -8.00 -17.39 -13.97
C VAL A 79 -7.86 -16.97 -12.50
N ALA A 80 -8.53 -15.89 -12.10
CA ALA A 80 -8.48 -15.38 -10.72
C ALA A 80 -9.00 -16.41 -9.70
N LYS A 81 -10.14 -17.06 -10.01
CA LYS A 81 -10.72 -18.10 -9.15
C LYS A 81 -9.82 -19.33 -9.04
N THR A 82 -9.27 -19.80 -10.16
CA THR A 82 -8.39 -20.96 -10.20
C THR A 82 -7.06 -20.71 -9.48
N SER A 83 -6.45 -19.53 -9.68
CA SER A 83 -5.21 -19.13 -8.98
C SER A 83 -5.39 -19.12 -7.47
N LEU A 84 -6.53 -18.59 -6.98
CA LEU A 84 -6.84 -18.56 -5.54
C LEU A 84 -7.13 -19.95 -4.97
N ALA A 85 -7.92 -20.77 -5.68
CA ALA A 85 -8.31 -22.10 -5.23
C ALA A 85 -7.13 -23.08 -5.18
N GLU A 86 -6.22 -23.00 -6.17
CA GLU A 86 -5.10 -23.93 -6.32
C GLU A 86 -3.79 -23.37 -5.75
N ASN A 87 -3.79 -22.14 -5.23
CA ASN A 87 -2.60 -21.44 -4.72
C ASN A 87 -1.44 -21.39 -5.75
N LYS A 88 -1.82 -21.32 -7.03
CA LYS A 88 -0.90 -21.21 -8.18
C LYS A 88 -0.71 -19.76 -8.58
N SER A 89 0.41 -19.45 -9.22
CA SER A 89 0.61 -18.11 -9.76
C SER A 89 -0.36 -17.83 -10.90
N VAL A 90 -0.75 -16.56 -11.07
CA VAL A 90 -1.61 -16.14 -12.20
C VAL A 90 -0.98 -16.55 -13.53
N ARG A 91 0.37 -16.44 -13.62
CA ARG A 91 1.13 -16.88 -14.80
C ARG A 91 0.91 -18.35 -15.13
N GLN A 92 1.02 -19.24 -14.14
CA GLN A 92 0.84 -20.68 -14.33
C GLN A 92 -0.55 -20.99 -14.85
N VAL A 93 -1.59 -20.40 -14.25
CA VAL A 93 -2.98 -20.65 -14.64
C VAL A 93 -3.29 -20.17 -16.06
N VAL A 94 -2.75 -19.01 -16.47
CA VAL A 94 -2.94 -18.48 -17.83
C VAL A 94 -2.31 -19.38 -18.89
N LEU A 95 -1.10 -19.90 -18.61
CA LEU A 95 -0.40 -20.82 -19.49
C LEU A 95 -1.09 -22.20 -19.53
N GLU A 96 -1.53 -22.73 -18.39
CA GLU A 96 -2.28 -24.00 -18.30
C GLU A 96 -3.61 -23.93 -19.08
N LEU A 97 -4.28 -22.79 -19.08
CA LEU A 97 -5.51 -22.56 -19.84
C LEU A 97 -5.26 -22.23 -21.32
N GLY A 98 -4.00 -22.11 -21.75
CA GLY A 98 -3.62 -21.83 -23.14
C GLY A 98 -4.14 -20.48 -23.66
N LEU A 99 -4.35 -19.51 -22.77
CA LEU A 99 -4.98 -18.23 -23.12
C LEU A 99 -4.02 -17.27 -23.83
N MET A 100 -2.72 -17.39 -23.59
CA MET A 100 -1.67 -16.54 -24.15
C MET A 100 -0.34 -17.31 -24.23
N SER A 101 0.56 -16.87 -25.12
CA SER A 101 1.94 -17.35 -25.12
C SER A 101 2.74 -16.80 -23.93
N ALA A 102 3.84 -17.46 -23.57
CA ALA A 102 4.71 -17.00 -22.48
C ALA A 102 5.29 -15.60 -22.75
N GLU A 103 5.60 -15.28 -24.01
CA GLU A 103 6.18 -14.00 -24.42
C GLU A 103 5.16 -12.85 -24.34
N GLU A 104 3.91 -13.08 -24.75
CA GLU A 104 2.84 -12.08 -24.62
C GLU A 104 2.49 -11.85 -23.16
N LEU A 105 2.50 -12.92 -22.35
CA LEU A 105 2.21 -12.84 -20.93
C LEU A 105 3.26 -12.05 -20.17
N ASP A 106 4.54 -12.17 -20.52
CA ASP A 106 5.62 -11.39 -19.93
C ASP A 106 5.55 -9.90 -20.28
N LYS A 107 5.04 -9.58 -21.49
CA LYS A 107 4.78 -8.18 -21.86
C LYS A 107 3.57 -7.60 -21.14
N ALA A 108 2.54 -8.42 -20.91
CA ALA A 108 1.29 -7.99 -20.29
C ALA A 108 1.36 -7.92 -18.76
N LEU A 109 2.09 -8.83 -18.10
CA LEU A 109 2.28 -8.87 -16.65
C LEU A 109 3.48 -8.05 -16.18
N ASP A 110 3.55 -6.79 -16.59
CA ASP A 110 4.55 -5.84 -16.12
C ASP A 110 4.04 -5.11 -14.86
N ALA A 111 4.41 -5.64 -13.70
CA ALA A 111 4.00 -5.08 -12.41
C ALA A 111 4.46 -3.64 -12.19
N ARG A 112 5.57 -3.21 -12.81
CA ARG A 112 6.04 -1.83 -12.67
C ARG A 112 5.14 -0.89 -13.45
N LYS A 113 4.80 -1.22 -14.70
CA LYS A 113 3.87 -0.43 -15.50
C LYS A 113 2.48 -0.33 -14.86
N MET A 114 2.03 -1.36 -14.15
CA MET A 114 0.76 -1.31 -13.40
C MET A 114 0.75 -0.27 -12.26
N THR A 115 1.93 0.19 -11.80
CA THR A 115 2.02 1.29 -10.83
C THR A 115 1.97 2.67 -11.48
N GLU A 116 2.08 2.74 -12.81
CA GLU A 116 2.00 3.96 -13.59
C GLU A 116 0.57 4.08 -14.13
N GLY A 117 -0.10 5.20 -13.83
CA GLY A 117 -1.51 5.38 -14.23
C GLY A 117 -1.68 5.37 -15.75
N GLY A 118 -2.77 4.76 -16.23
CA GLY A 118 -3.10 4.69 -17.66
C GLY A 118 -3.47 3.28 -18.11
N ILE A 119 -4.11 3.16 -19.26
CA ILE A 119 -4.38 1.85 -19.90
C ILE A 119 -3.15 1.51 -20.74
N ALA A 120 -2.48 0.41 -20.43
CA ALA A 120 -1.42 -0.12 -21.28
C ALA A 120 -2.01 -0.40 -22.67
N LYS A 121 -1.50 0.30 -23.69
CA LYS A 121 -1.85 0.10 -25.10
C LYS A 121 -1.09 -1.07 -25.69
#